data_AF-A0A212CVP8-F1
#
_entry.id   AF-A0A212CVP8-F1
#
_cell.length_a   1.000
_cell.length_b   1.000
_cell.length_c   1.000
_cell.angle_alpha   90.00
_cell.angle_beta   90.00
_cell.angle_gamma   90.00
#
_symmetry.space_group_name_H-M   'P 1'
#
loop_
_entity.id
_entity.type
_entity.pdbx_description
1 polymer ?
#
loop_
_entity_poly.entity_id
_entity_poly.type
_entity_poly.pdbx_seq_one_letter_code
_entity_poly.pdbx_strand_id
1 'polypeptide(L)'
;MPENVAPRTGPPAGAAGAAGGRGKSAYQDRDKPAQIRFSNISAAKAVADAIRTSLGPKGMDKMIQDGKGDVTITNDGATILKQMQVLHPAARMLVELSKAQDIEAGDGTTSVVIIAGSLLDSCTKLLQKGIHPTIISESFQKALEKGVEILTDMSRPVELSDRETLLNSAATSLNSKVVSQYSSLLSPMSVDAVMKVIDPATATSVDLRDIKIVKKLGGTIDDCELVEGLVLTQKVANSGITRVEKAKIGLIQFCLSAPKTDMDNQIVVSDYVQMDRVLREERAYILNLGGISNILEELVVQPLLVSVSALTLATETVRSILKIDDV
;
A
#
# COMPACT_ATOMS: atom_id res chain seq x y z
N MET A 1 24.07 -67.69 -13.51
CA MET A 1 25.27 -68.33 -14.11
C MET A 1 24.86 -69.73 -14.52
N PRO A 2 25.17 -70.22 -15.73
CA PRO A 2 25.91 -69.65 -16.88
C PRO A 2 24.91 -69.12 -17.94
N GLU A 3 25.20 -68.50 -19.09
CA GLU A 3 26.34 -68.01 -19.89
C GLU A 3 25.67 -67.09 -20.95
N ASN A 4 25.83 -65.76 -20.93
CA ASN A 4 26.82 -64.96 -21.64
C ASN A 4 27.05 -65.33 -23.12
N VAL A 5 26.69 -64.44 -24.07
CA VAL A 5 27.58 -63.86 -25.13
C VAL A 5 26.84 -62.68 -25.81
N ALA A 6 27.44 -61.49 -25.76
CA ALA A 6 27.37 -60.41 -26.77
C ALA A 6 28.82 -60.24 -27.32
N PRO A 7 29.16 -59.55 -28.45
CA PRO A 7 28.75 -58.15 -28.73
C PRO A 7 28.78 -57.62 -30.21
N ARG A 8 28.18 -56.43 -30.38
CA ARG A 8 28.55 -55.21 -31.17
C ARG A 8 29.24 -55.29 -32.56
N THR A 9 28.74 -54.47 -33.50
CA THR A 9 29.50 -53.42 -34.24
C THR A 9 28.56 -52.41 -34.93
N GLY A 10 28.90 -51.12 -34.85
CA GLY A 10 28.20 -49.97 -35.46
C GLY A 10 28.73 -49.55 -36.86
N PRO A 11 28.45 -48.31 -37.32
CA PRO A 11 28.00 -47.95 -38.70
C PRO A 11 29.12 -47.38 -39.61
N PRO A 12 28.86 -46.95 -40.88
CA PRO A 12 28.49 -45.53 -41.13
C PRO A 12 27.67 -45.17 -42.40
N ALA A 13 27.04 -43.99 -42.32
CA ALA A 13 26.83 -42.92 -43.32
C ALA A 13 26.08 -43.15 -44.65
N GLY A 14 24.98 -42.40 -44.83
CA GLY A 14 24.41 -42.10 -46.15
C GLY A 14 23.13 -41.23 -46.15
N ALA A 15 23.30 -39.94 -46.44
CA ALA A 15 22.35 -39.01 -47.09
C ALA A 15 21.06 -38.52 -46.39
N ALA A 16 21.15 -37.27 -45.90
CA ALA A 16 20.31 -36.10 -46.19
C ALA A 16 18.78 -36.22 -46.33
N GLY A 17 18.07 -35.43 -45.51
CA GLY A 17 16.85 -34.73 -45.93
C GLY A 17 15.67 -34.76 -44.95
N ALA A 18 15.56 -33.74 -44.09
CA ALA A 18 14.28 -33.09 -43.74
C ALA A 18 14.52 -32.00 -42.68
N ALA A 19 14.59 -30.74 -43.13
CA ALA A 19 14.47 -29.58 -42.26
C ALA A 19 13.02 -29.50 -41.73
N GLY A 20 12.80 -30.03 -40.53
CA GLY A 20 11.54 -29.89 -39.80
C GLY A 20 11.42 -28.47 -39.24
N GLY A 21 10.69 -27.60 -39.95
CA GLY A 21 10.31 -26.28 -39.46
C GLY A 21 9.49 -26.41 -38.17
N ARG A 22 10.09 -26.02 -37.04
CA ARG A 22 9.37 -25.81 -35.78
C ARG A 22 8.48 -24.58 -35.92
N GLY A 23 7.32 -24.76 -36.52
CA GLY A 23 6.22 -23.79 -36.53
C GLY A 23 5.65 -23.64 -35.12
N LYS A 24 6.24 -22.73 -34.35
CA LYS A 24 5.66 -21.88 -33.29
C LYS A 24 4.86 -22.59 -32.18
N SER A 25 5.39 -22.50 -30.96
CA SER A 25 4.75 -22.92 -29.70
C SER A 25 3.34 -22.30 -29.54
N ALA A 26 2.37 -23.10 -29.11
CA ALA A 26 0.95 -22.75 -28.98
C ALA A 26 0.63 -21.65 -27.94
N TYR A 27 1.63 -21.13 -27.23
CA TYR A 27 1.51 -20.09 -26.20
C TYR A 27 2.15 -18.75 -26.60
N GLN A 28 2.33 -18.49 -27.90
CA GLN A 28 2.92 -17.24 -28.36
C GLN A 28 1.87 -16.35 -29.03
N ASP A 29 1.28 -15.42 -28.27
CA ASP A 29 0.42 -14.36 -28.78
C ASP A 29 1.24 -13.42 -29.70
N ARG A 30 1.27 -13.74 -31.00
CA ARG A 30 1.77 -12.85 -32.06
C ARG A 30 0.60 -12.35 -32.88
N ASP A 31 -0.18 -11.47 -32.28
CA ASP A 31 -1.21 -10.72 -32.98
C ASP A 31 -0.60 -9.73 -33.99
N LYS A 32 -1.33 -9.46 -35.08
CA LYS A 32 -0.89 -8.47 -36.07
C LYS A 32 -0.81 -7.07 -35.44
N PRO A 33 0.10 -6.18 -35.86
CA PRO A 33 0.28 -4.86 -35.24
C PRO A 33 -1.01 -4.02 -35.14
N ALA A 34 -1.92 -4.13 -36.10
CA ALA A 34 -3.22 -3.45 -36.06
C ALA A 34 -4.19 -4.09 -35.05
N GLN A 35 -4.18 -5.42 -34.92
CA GLN A 35 -5.04 -6.16 -34.00
C GLN A 35 -4.64 -5.88 -32.54
N ILE A 36 -3.34 -5.87 -32.23
CA ILE A 36 -2.84 -5.51 -30.89
C ILE A 36 -3.28 -4.10 -30.50
N ARG A 37 -3.12 -3.13 -31.40
CA ARG A 37 -3.52 -1.73 -31.12
C ARG A 37 -5.01 -1.61 -30.84
N PHE A 38 -5.84 -2.29 -31.62
CA PHE A 38 -7.28 -2.28 -31.41
C PHE A 38 -7.66 -2.98 -30.10
N SER A 39 -7.03 -4.13 -29.79
CA SER A 39 -7.20 -4.82 -28.50
C SER A 39 -6.85 -3.91 -27.33
N ASN A 40 -5.69 -3.25 -27.37
CA ASN A 40 -5.24 -2.31 -26.34
C ASN A 40 -6.27 -1.20 -26.09
N ILE A 41 -6.76 -0.57 -27.17
CA ILE A 41 -7.74 0.52 -27.07
C ILE A 41 -9.07 -0.01 -26.51
N SER A 42 -9.54 -1.17 -26.97
CA SER A 42 -10.81 -1.75 -26.51
C SER A 42 -10.76 -2.12 -25.01
N ALA A 43 -9.65 -2.71 -24.55
CA ALA A 43 -9.47 -3.06 -23.14
C ALA A 43 -9.37 -1.82 -22.25
N ALA A 44 -8.59 -0.81 -22.66
CA ALA A 44 -8.46 0.44 -21.94
C ALA A 44 -9.80 1.18 -21.84
N LYS A 45 -10.55 1.25 -22.95
CA LYS A 45 -11.89 1.84 -22.98
C LYS A 45 -12.86 1.12 -22.06
N ALA A 46 -12.86 -0.22 -22.06
CA ALA A 46 -13.74 -1.00 -21.20
C ALA A 46 -13.52 -0.69 -19.71
N VAL A 47 -12.25 -0.54 -19.29
CA VAL A 47 -11.92 -0.15 -17.91
C VAL A 47 -12.38 1.28 -17.60
N ALA A 48 -12.16 2.23 -18.53
CA ALA A 48 -12.63 3.60 -18.36
C ALA A 48 -14.17 3.67 -18.25
N ASP A 49 -14.90 2.93 -19.08
CA ASP A 49 -16.36 2.87 -19.05
C ASP A 49 -16.90 2.24 -17.76
N ALA A 50 -16.18 1.28 -17.16
CA ALA A 50 -16.58 0.65 -15.90
C ALA A 50 -16.62 1.63 -14.72
N ILE A 51 -15.66 2.57 -14.66
CA ILE A 51 -15.58 3.58 -13.60
C ILE A 51 -16.27 4.90 -13.95
N ARG A 52 -16.65 5.11 -15.22
CA ARG A 52 -17.24 6.37 -15.71
C ARG A 52 -18.45 6.84 -14.92
N THR A 53 -19.28 5.91 -14.47
CA THR A 53 -20.50 6.21 -13.70
C THR A 53 -20.22 6.66 -12.26
N SER A 54 -18.97 6.54 -11.80
CA SER A 54 -18.54 6.94 -10.45
C SER A 54 -17.91 8.34 -10.45
N LEU A 55 -17.80 8.98 -11.62
CA LEU A 55 -17.31 10.35 -11.74
C LEU A 55 -18.38 11.38 -11.34
N GLY A 56 -17.96 12.38 -10.54
CA GLY A 56 -18.75 13.56 -10.21
C GLY A 56 -19.55 13.45 -8.90
N PRO A 57 -20.29 14.51 -8.51
CA PRO A 57 -20.98 14.59 -7.22
C PRO A 57 -22.19 13.64 -7.12
N LYS A 58 -22.68 13.12 -8.25
CA LYS A 58 -23.70 12.06 -8.33
C LYS A 58 -23.10 10.74 -8.82
N GLY A 59 -21.80 10.55 -8.62
CA GLY A 59 -21.13 9.30 -8.92
C GLY A 59 -21.74 8.16 -8.11
N MET A 60 -22.01 7.03 -8.77
CA MET A 60 -22.53 5.85 -8.10
C MET A 60 -21.39 5.06 -7.47
N ASP A 61 -21.60 4.60 -6.23
CA ASP A 61 -20.68 3.68 -5.56
C ASP A 61 -20.62 2.34 -6.31
N LYS A 62 -19.43 1.74 -6.29
CA LYS A 62 -19.19 0.39 -6.80
C LYS A 62 -19.00 -0.56 -5.64
N MET A 63 -19.84 -1.59 -5.61
CA MET A 63 -19.65 -2.75 -4.75
C MET A 63 -18.78 -3.76 -5.50
N ILE A 64 -17.59 -4.01 -4.99
CA ILE A 64 -16.63 -4.97 -5.54
C ILE A 64 -16.46 -6.07 -4.51
N GLN A 65 -16.67 -7.31 -4.93
CA GLN A 65 -16.42 -8.49 -4.11
C GLN A 65 -15.14 -9.17 -4.58
N ASP A 66 -14.16 -9.29 -3.70
CA ASP A 66 -12.94 -10.06 -3.96
C ASP A 66 -13.24 -11.57 -4.00
N GLY A 67 -12.35 -12.36 -4.59
CA GLY A 67 -12.47 -13.82 -4.67
C GLY A 67 -12.54 -14.51 -3.30
N LYS A 68 -12.11 -13.84 -2.23
CA LYS A 68 -12.23 -14.32 -0.84
C LYS A 68 -13.57 -13.99 -0.18
N GLY A 69 -14.44 -13.23 -0.86
CA GLY A 69 -15.73 -12.78 -0.35
C GLY A 69 -15.71 -11.42 0.35
N ASP A 70 -14.55 -10.77 0.47
CA ASP A 70 -14.44 -9.42 1.03
C ASP A 70 -15.12 -8.40 0.12
N VAL A 71 -16.06 -7.63 0.67
CA VAL A 71 -16.84 -6.63 -0.06
C VAL A 71 -16.30 -5.24 0.22
N THR A 72 -15.88 -4.53 -0.82
CA THR A 72 -15.49 -3.11 -0.77
C THR A 72 -16.50 -2.27 -1.52
N ILE A 73 -17.09 -1.27 -0.86
CA ILE A 73 -18.01 -0.31 -1.48
C ILE A 73 -17.30 1.04 -1.50
N THR A 74 -17.10 1.61 -2.70
CA THR A 74 -16.45 2.91 -2.85
C THR A 74 -16.76 3.56 -4.20
N ASN A 75 -16.71 4.89 -4.26
CA ASN A 75 -16.74 5.66 -5.50
C ASN A 75 -15.34 6.09 -5.99
N ASP A 76 -14.29 5.87 -5.19
CA ASP A 76 -12.93 6.28 -5.55
C ASP A 76 -12.35 5.37 -6.66
N GLY A 77 -11.99 5.98 -7.78
CA GLY A 77 -11.47 5.29 -8.96
C GLY A 77 -10.19 4.52 -8.69
N ALA A 78 -9.27 5.07 -7.89
CA ALA A 78 -8.01 4.39 -7.57
C ALA A 78 -8.25 3.13 -6.75
N THR A 79 -9.15 3.18 -5.75
CA THR A 79 -9.52 2.01 -4.94
C THR A 79 -10.25 0.96 -5.78
N ILE A 80 -11.18 1.38 -6.66
CA ILE A 80 -11.89 0.47 -7.58
C ILE A 80 -10.89 -0.29 -8.46
N LEU A 81 -9.95 0.43 -9.08
CA LEU A 81 -8.98 -0.14 -10.00
C LEU A 81 -7.93 -1.02 -9.32
N LYS A 82 -7.57 -0.73 -8.06
CA LYS A 82 -6.68 -1.58 -7.25
C LYS A 82 -7.31 -2.93 -6.91
N GLN A 83 -8.63 -2.98 -6.74
CA GLN A 83 -9.39 -4.20 -6.42
C GLN A 83 -9.77 -5.01 -7.67
N MET A 84 -9.71 -4.41 -8.86
CA MET A 84 -10.07 -5.08 -10.10
C MET A 84 -8.93 -5.98 -10.60
N GLN A 85 -9.23 -7.25 -10.89
CA GLN A 85 -8.26 -8.16 -11.47
C GLN A 85 -8.11 -7.94 -12.98
N VAL A 86 -7.18 -7.05 -13.34
CA VAL A 86 -6.93 -6.67 -14.74
C VAL A 86 -5.86 -7.56 -15.38
N LEU A 87 -6.25 -8.39 -16.35
CA LEU A 87 -5.34 -9.29 -17.08
C LEU A 87 -4.58 -8.58 -18.22
N HIS A 88 -5.26 -7.66 -18.93
CA HIS A 88 -4.72 -7.07 -20.15
C HIS A 88 -3.68 -5.97 -19.82
N PRO A 89 -2.46 -5.99 -20.40
CA PRO A 89 -1.39 -5.03 -20.06
C PRO A 89 -1.78 -3.56 -20.23
N ALA A 90 -2.47 -3.21 -21.32
CA ALA A 90 -2.93 -1.82 -21.55
C ALA A 90 -3.91 -1.33 -20.48
N ALA A 91 -4.71 -2.22 -19.91
CA ALA A 91 -5.61 -1.87 -18.83
C ALA A 91 -4.87 -1.76 -17.49
N ARG A 92 -3.80 -2.54 -17.27
CA ARG A 92 -2.90 -2.37 -16.11
C ARG A 92 -2.23 -0.99 -16.10
N MET A 93 -1.87 -0.47 -17.28
CA MET A 93 -1.33 0.90 -17.40
C MET A 93 -2.32 1.96 -16.88
N LEU A 94 -3.64 1.77 -17.07
CA LEU A 94 -4.64 2.68 -16.51
C LEU A 94 -4.73 2.60 -14.98
N VAL A 95 -4.54 1.41 -14.41
CA VAL A 95 -4.47 1.23 -12.94
C VAL A 95 -3.24 1.96 -12.38
N GLU A 96 -2.09 1.81 -13.02
CA GLU A 96 -0.85 2.49 -12.65
C GLU A 96 -0.98 4.02 -12.78
N LEU A 97 -1.62 4.50 -13.85
CA LEU A 97 -1.91 5.91 -14.07
C LEU A 97 -2.85 6.49 -13.00
N SER A 98 -3.90 5.77 -12.61
CA SER A 98 -4.77 6.19 -11.50
C SER A 98 -4.02 6.24 -10.17
N LYS A 99 -3.06 5.33 -9.93
CA LYS A 99 -2.24 5.32 -8.72
C LYS A 99 -1.22 6.46 -8.71
N ALA A 100 -0.66 6.82 -9.85
CA ALA A 100 0.22 7.98 -9.96
C ALA A 100 -0.53 9.28 -9.62
N GLN A 101 -1.73 9.46 -10.17
CA GLN A 101 -2.60 10.60 -9.85
C GLN A 101 -2.99 10.67 -8.36
N ASP A 102 -3.27 9.52 -7.75
CA ASP A 102 -3.59 9.38 -6.32
C ASP A 102 -2.42 9.85 -5.42
N ILE A 103 -1.17 9.68 -5.88
CA ILE A 103 0.03 10.13 -5.14
C ILE A 103 0.32 11.61 -5.39
N GLU A 104 0.17 12.08 -6.63
CA GLU A 104 0.58 13.43 -7.03
C GLU A 104 -0.42 14.50 -6.59
N ALA A 105 -1.71 14.27 -6.82
CA ALA A 105 -2.76 15.24 -6.51
C ALA A 105 -3.80 14.72 -5.51
N GLY A 106 -3.96 13.40 -5.37
CA GLY A 106 -4.97 12.78 -4.50
C GLY A 106 -6.42 12.92 -4.99
N ASP A 107 -6.70 13.79 -5.97
CA ASP A 107 -7.99 13.94 -6.63
C ASP A 107 -7.87 13.73 -8.15
N GLY A 108 -9.00 13.51 -8.81
CA GLY A 108 -9.06 13.27 -10.25
C GLY A 108 -8.64 11.87 -10.68
N THR A 109 -8.51 10.93 -9.74
CA THR A 109 -8.17 9.52 -9.98
C THR A 109 -9.09 8.86 -11.01
N THR A 110 -10.40 9.16 -10.92
CA THR A 110 -11.41 8.71 -11.88
C THR A 110 -11.34 9.48 -13.21
N SER A 111 -11.14 10.79 -13.15
CA SER A 111 -11.11 11.68 -14.33
C SER A 111 -9.99 11.32 -15.29
N VAL A 112 -8.78 11.07 -14.76
CA VAL A 112 -7.59 10.82 -15.59
C VAL A 112 -7.73 9.54 -16.42
N VAL A 113 -8.36 8.50 -15.86
CA VAL A 113 -8.61 7.23 -16.56
C VAL A 113 -9.70 7.38 -17.63
N ILE A 114 -10.76 8.16 -17.35
CA ILE A 114 -11.82 8.43 -18.33
C ILE A 114 -11.30 9.25 -19.51
N ILE A 115 -10.47 10.28 -19.23
CA ILE A 115 -9.83 11.08 -20.27
C ILE A 115 -8.94 10.19 -21.13
N ALA A 116 -8.08 9.36 -20.52
CA ALA A 116 -7.22 8.42 -21.25
C ALA A 116 -8.04 7.47 -22.15
N GLY A 117 -9.12 6.89 -21.63
CA GLY A 117 -10.02 6.02 -22.40
C GLY A 117 -10.68 6.75 -23.58
N SER A 118 -11.13 7.99 -23.38
CA SER A 118 -11.74 8.84 -24.42
C SER A 118 -10.76 9.24 -25.52
N LEU A 119 -9.51 9.58 -25.15
CA LEU A 119 -8.44 9.87 -26.10
C LEU A 119 -8.12 8.63 -26.95
N LEU A 120 -8.03 7.45 -26.34
CA LEU A 120 -7.80 6.19 -27.05
C LEU A 120 -8.95 5.84 -28.00
N ASP A 121 -10.21 6.06 -27.60
CA ASP A 121 -11.37 5.88 -28.50
C ASP A 121 -11.29 6.84 -29.71
N SER A 122 -10.88 8.08 -29.48
CA SER A 122 -10.67 9.07 -30.54
C SER A 122 -9.52 8.68 -31.47
N CYS A 123 -8.43 8.10 -30.95
CA CYS A 123 -7.33 7.54 -31.74
C CYS A 123 -7.81 6.46 -32.72
N THR A 124 -8.81 5.65 -32.34
CA THR A 124 -9.37 4.62 -33.24
C THR A 124 -9.88 5.22 -34.54
N LYS A 125 -10.55 6.38 -34.46
CA LYS A 125 -11.08 7.09 -35.65
C LYS A 125 -9.95 7.60 -36.55
N LEU A 126 -8.83 8.03 -35.96
CA LEU A 126 -7.65 8.49 -36.70
C LEU A 126 -6.90 7.33 -37.37
N LEU A 127 -6.79 6.19 -36.67
CA LEU A 127 -6.21 4.96 -37.23
C LEU A 127 -7.03 4.42 -38.39
N GLN A 128 -8.37 4.47 -38.31
CA GLN A 128 -9.27 4.08 -39.40
C GLN A 128 -9.11 4.97 -40.65
N LYS A 129 -8.74 6.24 -40.46
CA LYS A 129 -8.41 7.16 -41.57
C LYS A 129 -7.02 6.89 -42.19
N GLY A 130 -6.27 5.91 -41.67
CA GLY A 130 -4.95 5.54 -42.20
C GLY A 130 -3.80 6.41 -41.68
N ILE A 131 -4.00 7.22 -40.64
CA ILE A 131 -2.94 8.05 -40.05
C ILE A 131 -1.96 7.17 -39.27
N HIS A 132 -0.66 7.38 -39.48
CA HIS A 132 0.38 6.61 -38.79
C HIS A 132 0.39 6.91 -37.28
N PRO A 133 0.50 5.91 -36.38
CA PRO A 133 0.47 6.12 -34.93
C PRO A 133 1.48 7.13 -34.39
N THR A 134 2.67 7.22 -34.99
CA THR A 134 3.70 8.20 -34.60
C THR A 134 3.22 9.64 -34.77
N ILE A 135 2.54 9.94 -35.87
CA ILE A 135 2.00 11.28 -36.15
C ILE A 135 0.92 11.63 -35.12
N ILE A 136 0.09 10.65 -34.76
CA ILE A 136 -0.95 10.81 -33.72
C ILE A 136 -0.28 11.15 -32.38
N SER A 137 0.75 10.39 -31.98
CA SER A 137 1.48 10.62 -30.74
C SER A 137 2.14 12.00 -30.67
N GLU A 138 2.84 12.42 -31.73
CA GLU A 138 3.48 13.75 -31.79
C GLU A 138 2.43 14.88 -31.74
N SER A 139 1.28 14.68 -32.38
CA SER A 139 0.20 15.66 -32.36
C SER A 139 -0.44 15.79 -30.98
N PHE A 140 -0.60 14.68 -30.25
CA PHE A 140 -1.07 14.72 -28.86
C PHE A 140 -0.09 15.44 -27.93
N GLN A 141 1.21 15.26 -28.12
CA GLN A 141 2.22 15.97 -27.33
C GLN A 141 2.11 17.50 -27.52
N LYS A 142 2.00 17.95 -28.77
CA LYS A 142 1.80 19.39 -29.08
C LYS A 142 0.50 19.94 -28.49
N ALA A 143 -0.58 19.14 -28.56
CA ALA A 143 -1.86 19.52 -27.98
C ALA A 143 -1.82 19.59 -26.44
N LEU A 144 -1.06 18.69 -25.80
CA LEU A 144 -0.84 18.69 -24.36
C LEU A 144 -0.11 19.95 -23.90
N GLU A 145 1.01 20.30 -24.54
CA GLU A 145 1.78 21.51 -24.21
C GLU A 145 0.91 22.77 -24.29
N LYS A 146 0.15 22.93 -25.38
CA LYS A 146 -0.75 24.08 -25.52
C LYS A 146 -1.94 24.02 -24.54
N GLY A 147 -2.44 22.83 -24.23
CA GLY A 147 -3.52 22.64 -23.26
C GLY A 147 -3.11 23.04 -21.86
N VAL A 148 -1.90 22.68 -21.43
CA VAL A 148 -1.35 23.06 -20.13
C VAL A 148 -1.18 24.57 -20.05
N GLU A 149 -0.62 25.22 -21.08
CA GLU A 149 -0.48 26.69 -21.15
C GLU A 149 -1.84 27.39 -20.95
N ILE A 150 -2.89 26.95 -21.67
CA ILE A 150 -4.22 27.54 -21.56
C ILE A 150 -4.79 27.35 -20.14
N LEU A 151 -4.60 26.17 -19.54
CA LEU A 151 -5.10 25.90 -18.19
C LEU A 151 -4.37 26.74 -17.14
N THR A 152 -3.06 26.95 -17.28
CA THR A 152 -2.29 27.83 -16.38
C THR A 152 -2.71 29.28 -16.51
N ASP A 153 -2.95 29.76 -17.74
CA ASP A 153 -3.37 31.14 -17.99
C ASP A 153 -4.80 31.42 -17.48
N MET A 154 -5.67 30.42 -17.50
CA MET A 154 -7.03 30.50 -16.95
C MET A 154 -7.09 30.31 -15.43
N SER A 155 -6.01 29.82 -14.82
CA SER A 155 -5.96 29.54 -13.39
C SER A 155 -5.98 30.83 -12.56
N ARG A 156 -6.65 30.78 -11.40
CA ARG A 156 -6.66 31.90 -10.46
C ARG A 156 -5.70 31.56 -9.32
N PRO A 157 -4.64 32.35 -9.09
CA PRO A 157 -3.73 32.11 -7.97
C PRO A 157 -4.48 32.32 -6.66
N VAL A 158 -4.21 31.44 -5.69
CA VAL A 158 -4.76 31.49 -4.33
C VAL A 158 -3.62 31.76 -3.38
N GLU A 159 -3.82 32.70 -2.44
CA GLU A 159 -2.84 33.00 -1.41
C GLU A 159 -3.04 32.09 -0.19
N LEU A 160 -1.94 31.59 0.38
CA LEU A 160 -1.97 30.74 1.59
C LEU A 160 -2.44 31.49 2.85
N SER A 161 -2.42 32.83 2.82
CA SER A 161 -2.97 33.70 3.85
C SER A 161 -4.50 33.64 3.92
N ASP A 162 -5.15 33.29 2.81
CA ASP A 162 -6.60 33.28 2.70
C ASP A 162 -7.18 31.95 3.17
N ARG A 163 -7.46 31.89 4.47
CA ARG A 163 -8.08 30.72 5.09
C ARG A 163 -9.45 30.41 4.51
N GLU A 164 -10.21 31.40 4.03
CA GLU A 164 -11.57 31.17 3.53
C GLU A 164 -11.55 30.39 2.22
N THR A 165 -10.66 30.73 1.29
CA THR A 165 -10.50 29.95 0.05
C THR A 165 -9.97 28.55 0.30
N LEU A 166 -9.09 28.35 1.28
CA LEU A 166 -8.63 27.01 1.70
C LEU A 166 -9.77 26.17 2.28
N LEU A 167 -10.63 26.77 3.11
CA LEU A 167 -11.82 26.10 3.66
C LEU A 167 -12.81 25.73 2.55
N ASN A 168 -13.06 26.65 1.62
CA ASN A 168 -13.92 26.39 0.46
C ASN A 168 -13.35 25.25 -0.41
N SER A 169 -12.03 25.23 -0.64
CA SER A 169 -11.36 24.15 -1.37
C SER A 169 -11.54 22.80 -0.68
N ALA A 170 -11.25 22.71 0.63
CA ALA A 170 -11.46 21.50 1.40
C ALA A 170 -12.93 21.03 1.39
N ALA A 171 -13.88 21.97 1.51
CA ALA A 171 -15.31 21.66 1.47
C ALA A 171 -15.72 21.08 0.11
N THR A 172 -15.24 21.65 -1.00
CA THR A 172 -15.56 21.15 -2.34
C THR A 172 -15.12 19.70 -2.56
N SER A 173 -13.94 19.32 -2.05
CA SER A 173 -13.41 17.96 -2.18
C SER A 173 -14.14 16.93 -1.29
N LEU A 174 -14.69 17.35 -0.15
CA LEU A 174 -15.42 16.48 0.77
C LEU A 174 -16.89 16.28 0.37
N ASN A 175 -17.50 17.26 -0.30
CA ASN A 175 -18.93 17.26 -0.61
C ASN A 175 -19.36 16.20 -1.64
N SER A 176 -18.44 15.65 -2.44
CA SER A 176 -18.72 14.58 -3.40
C SER A 176 -18.71 13.18 -2.79
N LYS A 177 -18.49 13.06 -1.47
CA LYS A 177 -18.31 11.79 -0.74
C LYS A 177 -19.38 11.65 0.36
N VAL A 178 -19.46 10.44 0.94
CA VAL A 178 -20.35 10.12 2.07
C VAL A 178 -20.11 11.04 3.29
N VAL A 179 -18.91 11.60 3.40
CA VAL A 179 -18.52 12.54 4.46
C VAL A 179 -19.01 13.99 4.23
N SER A 180 -19.79 14.25 3.19
CA SER A 180 -20.34 15.57 2.87
C SER A 180 -21.14 16.20 4.01
N GLN A 181 -21.84 15.39 4.80
CA GLN A 181 -22.59 15.84 5.97
C GLN A 181 -21.70 16.44 7.08
N TYR A 182 -20.43 16.01 7.15
CA TYR A 182 -19.45 16.44 8.15
C TYR A 182 -18.38 17.36 7.55
N SER A 183 -18.58 17.88 6.34
CA SER A 183 -17.60 18.74 5.67
C SER A 183 -17.29 19.99 6.49
N SER A 184 -18.29 20.59 7.15
CA SER A 184 -18.11 21.75 8.02
C SER A 184 -17.18 21.50 9.22
N LEU A 185 -17.09 20.26 9.68
CA LEU A 185 -16.24 19.86 10.80
C LEU A 185 -14.85 19.45 10.32
N LEU A 186 -14.79 18.64 9.26
CA LEU A 186 -13.55 18.08 8.74
C LEU A 186 -12.71 19.10 7.94
N SER A 187 -13.35 20.04 7.23
CA SER A 187 -12.64 21.06 6.44
C SER A 187 -11.74 21.95 7.31
N PRO A 188 -12.21 22.58 8.41
CA PRO A 188 -11.34 23.37 9.29
C PRO A 188 -10.20 22.56 9.88
N MET A 189 -10.45 21.34 10.36
CA MET A 189 -9.40 20.48 10.91
C MET A 189 -8.32 20.16 9.88
N SER A 190 -8.70 19.91 8.63
CA SER A 190 -7.76 19.59 7.55
C SER A 190 -6.91 20.80 7.19
N VAL A 191 -7.52 21.98 7.09
CA VAL A 191 -6.80 23.24 6.83
C VAL A 191 -5.86 23.58 7.99
N ASP A 192 -6.33 23.48 9.23
CA ASP A 192 -5.52 23.78 10.41
C ASP A 192 -4.36 22.78 10.57
N ALA A 193 -4.56 21.49 10.23
CA ALA A 193 -3.48 20.50 10.21
C ALA A 193 -2.40 20.86 9.17
N VAL A 194 -2.81 21.21 7.94
CA VAL A 194 -1.90 21.58 6.86
C VAL A 194 -1.15 22.87 7.16
N MET A 195 -1.81 23.87 7.73
CA MET A 195 -1.19 25.15 8.11
C MET A 195 -0.14 24.99 9.21
N LYS A 196 -0.27 23.98 10.09
CA LYS A 196 0.71 23.70 11.14
C LYS A 196 1.96 22.96 10.63
N VAL A 197 1.83 22.16 9.58
CA VAL A 197 2.96 21.41 9.00
C VAL A 197 3.66 22.16 7.87
N ILE A 198 3.08 23.26 7.38
CA ILE A 198 3.72 24.08 6.35
C ILE A 198 4.95 24.78 6.95
N ASP A 199 6.13 24.39 6.46
CA ASP A 199 7.36 25.13 6.75
C ASP A 199 7.43 26.37 5.84
N PRO A 200 7.57 27.59 6.40
CA PRO A 200 7.60 28.82 5.62
C PRO A 200 8.83 28.91 4.68
N ALA A 201 9.84 28.04 4.85
CA ALA A 201 11.02 27.96 4.00
C ALA A 201 10.85 27.02 2.78
N THR A 202 9.93 26.05 2.85
CA THR A 202 9.66 25.03 1.81
C THR A 202 8.20 25.08 1.40
N ALA A 203 7.71 26.30 1.11
CA ALA A 203 6.31 26.63 0.84
C ALA A 203 5.73 26.05 -0.46
N THR A 204 6.33 25.02 -1.05
CA THR A 204 5.92 24.45 -2.34
C THR A 204 5.23 23.08 -2.22
N SER A 205 5.43 22.33 -1.12
CA SER A 205 4.81 21.01 -0.94
C SER A 205 4.65 20.64 0.53
N VAL A 206 3.46 20.16 0.89
CA VAL A 206 3.16 19.62 2.22
C VAL A 206 3.60 18.16 2.29
N ASP A 207 4.37 17.78 3.32
CA ASP A 207 4.64 16.35 3.55
C ASP A 207 3.46 15.71 4.30
N LEU A 208 2.73 14.83 3.61
CA LEU A 208 1.60 14.11 4.19
C LEU A 208 2.01 13.16 5.33
N ARG A 209 3.29 12.83 5.47
CA ARG A 209 3.79 11.95 6.54
C ARG A 209 3.75 12.59 7.93
N ASP A 210 3.72 13.92 7.99
CA ASP A 210 3.63 14.66 9.26
C ASP A 210 2.21 14.65 9.83
N ILE A 211 1.19 14.43 8.98
CA ILE A 211 -0.21 14.34 9.41
C ILE A 211 -0.60 12.87 9.57
N LYS A 212 -0.48 12.36 10.80
CA LYS A 212 -0.88 10.98 11.12
C LYS A 212 -2.36 10.89 11.52
N ILE A 213 -3.16 10.25 10.67
CA ILE A 213 -4.58 9.98 10.96
C ILE A 213 -4.71 8.72 11.83
N VAL A 214 -5.30 8.87 13.02
CA VAL A 214 -5.56 7.77 13.94
C VAL A 214 -7.05 7.48 14.00
N LYS A 215 -7.46 6.29 13.52
CA LYS A 215 -8.84 5.82 13.63
C LYS A 215 -9.06 5.00 14.89
N LYS A 216 -10.05 5.35 15.69
CA LYS A 216 -10.50 4.59 16.86
C LYS A 216 -11.94 4.16 16.66
N LEU A 217 -12.24 2.90 16.99
CA LEU A 217 -13.61 2.38 16.96
C LEU A 217 -14.39 2.91 18.16
N GLY A 218 -15.61 3.37 17.93
CA GLY A 218 -16.49 4.01 18.93
C GLY A 218 -16.61 5.52 18.71
N GLY A 219 -17.54 6.15 19.43
CA GLY A 219 -17.83 7.59 19.30
C GLY A 219 -18.61 7.96 18.04
N THR A 220 -18.72 9.25 17.79
CA THR A 220 -19.31 9.87 16.60
C THR A 220 -18.24 10.61 15.80
N ILE A 221 -18.51 10.94 14.54
CA ILE A 221 -17.60 11.75 13.71
C ILE A 221 -17.44 13.16 14.30
N ASP A 222 -18.43 13.62 15.06
CA ASP A 222 -18.40 14.90 15.76
C ASP A 222 -17.36 14.95 16.90
N ASP A 223 -16.91 13.77 17.38
CA ASP A 223 -15.86 13.65 18.40
C ASP A 223 -14.44 13.73 17.80
N CYS A 224 -14.31 13.99 16.49
CA CYS A 224 -13.01 14.16 15.86
C CYS A 224 -12.34 15.47 16.31
N GLU A 225 -11.09 15.37 16.75
CA GLU A 225 -10.27 16.52 17.14
C GLU A 225 -8.87 16.48 16.50
N LEU A 226 -8.31 17.66 16.25
CA LEU A 226 -6.93 17.80 15.81
C LEU A 226 -6.00 17.89 17.03
N VAL A 227 -5.27 16.81 17.30
CA VAL A 227 -4.27 16.77 18.37
C VAL A 227 -2.93 17.29 17.87
N GLU A 228 -2.35 18.27 18.57
CA GLU A 228 -1.00 18.75 18.29
C GLU A 228 0.03 17.85 18.97
N GLY A 229 0.44 16.81 18.26
CA GLY A 229 1.44 15.85 18.72
C GLY A 229 1.24 14.45 18.15
N LEU A 230 2.14 13.54 18.49
CA LEU A 230 2.06 12.15 18.03
C LEU A 230 1.12 11.33 18.91
N VAL A 231 0.02 10.85 18.33
CA VAL A 231 -0.90 9.91 18.99
C VAL A 231 -0.51 8.46 18.69
N LEU A 232 -0.39 7.66 19.75
CA LEU A 232 -0.18 6.21 19.68
C LEU A 232 -1.45 5.48 20.09
N THR A 233 -1.89 4.51 19.29
CA THR A 233 -3.11 3.72 19.55
C THR A 233 -2.90 2.58 20.55
N GLN A 234 -1.65 2.31 20.90
CA GLN A 234 -1.29 1.21 21.79
C GLN A 234 -1.76 1.51 23.20
N LYS A 235 -2.21 0.46 23.92
CA LYS A 235 -2.60 0.62 25.32
C LYS A 235 -1.36 0.86 26.17
N VAL A 236 -1.47 1.78 27.12
CA VAL A 236 -0.46 1.96 28.17
C VAL A 236 -0.42 0.68 29.03
N ALA A 237 0.78 0.20 29.35
CA ALA A 237 0.96 -0.99 30.16
C ALA A 237 0.73 -0.67 31.64
N ASN A 238 -0.36 -1.21 32.21
CA ASN A 238 -0.73 -1.26 33.63
C ASN A 238 -0.70 0.05 34.45
N SER A 239 -1.21 -0.04 35.68
CA SER A 239 -1.65 0.99 36.62
C SER A 239 -0.57 1.93 37.21
N GLY A 240 0.45 2.26 36.43
CA GLY A 240 1.50 3.20 36.80
C GLY A 240 1.14 4.66 36.50
N ILE A 241 2.16 5.48 36.27
CA ILE A 241 2.04 6.91 35.98
C ILE A 241 1.44 7.08 34.58
N THR A 242 0.22 7.60 34.50
CA THR A 242 -0.50 7.82 33.23
C THR A 242 -0.23 9.20 32.62
N ARG A 243 0.33 10.13 33.40
CA ARG A 243 0.67 11.48 32.97
C ARG A 243 1.98 11.93 33.59
N VAL A 244 2.94 12.31 32.76
CA VAL A 244 4.24 12.85 33.16
C VAL A 244 4.40 14.22 32.53
N GLU A 245 4.78 15.22 33.32
CA GLU A 245 5.19 16.53 32.80
C GLU A 245 6.69 16.50 32.46
N LYS A 246 7.10 17.06 31.31
CA LYS A 246 8.49 17.04 30.82
C LYS A 246 9.08 15.63 30.65
N ALA A 247 8.28 14.77 30.03
CA ALA A 247 8.67 13.42 29.65
C ALA A 247 9.90 13.40 28.72
N LYS A 248 10.84 12.49 29.00
CA LYS A 248 11.85 12.05 28.01
C LYS A 248 11.28 10.84 27.29
N ILE A 249 11.46 10.77 25.97
CA ILE A 249 10.94 9.67 25.14
C ILE A 249 12.11 8.85 24.63
N GLY A 250 12.18 7.58 25.03
CA GLY A 250 13.14 6.61 24.51
C GLY A 250 12.52 5.67 23.49
N LEU A 251 13.13 5.54 22.31
CA LEU A 251 12.70 4.61 21.26
C LEU A 251 13.66 3.41 21.24
N ILE A 252 13.21 2.29 21.78
CA ILE A 252 13.98 1.05 21.87
C ILE A 252 13.39 0.04 20.89
N GLN A 253 14.16 -0.29 19.84
CA GLN A 253 13.72 -1.23 18.81
C GLN A 253 13.98 -2.70 19.21
N PHE A 254 14.95 -2.96 20.08
CA PHE A 254 15.23 -4.32 20.53
C PHE A 254 14.22 -4.76 21.60
N CYS A 255 13.87 -6.05 21.57
CA CYS A 255 12.99 -6.62 22.59
C CYS A 255 13.78 -6.82 23.89
N LEU A 256 13.17 -6.47 25.03
CA LEU A 256 13.68 -6.82 26.36
C LEU A 256 13.40 -8.30 26.65
N SER A 257 14.00 -9.19 25.86
CA SER A 257 13.90 -10.64 26.01
C SER A 257 15.29 -11.26 26.03
N ALA A 258 15.39 -12.48 26.55
CA ALA A 258 16.60 -13.28 26.38
C ALA A 258 16.95 -13.34 24.87
N PRO A 259 18.22 -13.10 24.52
CA PRO A 259 18.65 -13.03 23.13
C PRO A 259 18.55 -14.45 22.56
N LYS A 260 17.73 -14.62 21.53
CA LYS A 260 17.76 -15.86 20.77
C LYS A 260 18.99 -15.81 19.89
N THR A 261 19.79 -16.88 19.92
CA THR A 261 20.94 -16.99 19.03
C THR A 261 20.44 -17.13 17.59
N ASP A 262 21.02 -16.35 16.66
CA ASP A 262 20.65 -16.41 15.24
C ASP A 262 21.04 -17.74 14.57
N MET A 263 21.97 -18.49 15.16
CA MET A 263 22.31 -19.86 14.76
C MET A 263 21.59 -20.88 15.64
N ASP A 264 21.18 -22.00 15.03
CA ASP A 264 20.60 -23.16 15.71
C ASP A 264 21.57 -23.67 16.78
N ASN A 265 21.39 -23.20 18.01
CA ASN A 265 22.24 -23.53 19.13
C ASN A 265 21.51 -24.56 20.00
N GLN A 266 21.87 -25.83 19.85
CA GLN A 266 21.33 -26.90 20.69
C GLN A 266 22.14 -26.99 22.00
N ILE A 267 21.57 -26.47 23.07
CA ILE A 267 22.15 -26.59 24.41
C ILE A 267 21.69 -27.93 25.00
N VAL A 268 22.57 -28.92 25.04
CA VAL A 268 22.31 -30.19 25.74
C VAL A 268 22.66 -30.00 27.21
N VAL A 269 21.62 -29.87 28.05
CA VAL A 269 21.78 -29.74 29.51
C VAL A 269 21.67 -31.12 30.13
N SER A 270 22.76 -31.61 30.72
CA SER A 270 22.84 -32.94 31.33
C SER A 270 22.69 -32.93 32.85
N ASP A 271 22.82 -31.77 33.50
CA ASP A 271 22.80 -31.64 34.96
C ASP A 271 21.88 -30.50 35.43
N TYR A 272 21.18 -30.71 36.54
CA TYR A 272 20.21 -29.77 37.09
C TYR A 272 20.86 -28.43 37.50
N VAL A 273 22.10 -28.48 37.98
CA VAL A 273 22.88 -27.29 38.35
C VAL A 273 23.19 -26.41 37.13
N GLN A 274 23.41 -27.02 35.96
CA GLN A 274 23.65 -26.30 34.72
C GLN A 274 22.37 -25.64 34.19
N MET A 275 21.22 -26.28 34.35
CA MET A 275 19.92 -25.71 33.99
C MET A 275 19.61 -24.43 34.77
N ASP A 276 19.80 -24.46 36.10
CA ASP A 276 19.59 -23.30 36.97
C ASP A 276 20.58 -22.16 36.66
N ARG A 277 21.81 -22.49 36.26
CA ARG A 277 22.80 -21.49 35.82
C ARG A 277 22.37 -20.77 34.54
N VAL A 278 21.89 -21.48 33.53
CA VAL A 278 21.42 -20.88 32.26
C VAL A 278 20.23 -19.96 32.51
N LEU A 279 19.25 -20.40 33.31
CA LEU A 279 18.08 -19.57 33.67
C LEU A 279 18.47 -18.32 34.46
N ARG A 280 19.49 -18.40 35.32
CA ARG A 280 20.02 -17.23 36.02
C ARG A 280 20.78 -16.28 35.10
N GLU A 281 21.57 -16.79 34.16
CA GLU A 281 22.28 -15.97 33.17
C GLU A 281 21.30 -15.24 32.23
N GLU A 282 20.23 -15.90 31.77
CA GLU A 282 19.16 -15.25 31.00
C GLU A 282 18.47 -14.14 31.81
N ARG A 283 18.13 -14.41 33.07
CA ARG A 283 17.54 -13.39 33.98
C ARG A 283 18.50 -12.25 34.24
N ALA A 284 19.78 -12.53 34.46
CA ALA A 284 20.81 -11.52 34.68
C ALA A 284 21.03 -10.67 33.42
N TYR A 285 20.95 -11.26 32.22
CA TYR A 285 21.01 -10.52 30.96
C TYR A 285 19.81 -9.58 30.81
N ILE A 286 18.60 -10.04 31.11
CA ILE A 286 17.38 -9.20 31.13
C ILE A 286 17.51 -8.06 32.16
N LEU A 287 18.05 -8.35 33.35
CA LEU A 287 18.29 -7.34 34.39
C LEU A 287 19.40 -6.34 33.99
N ASN A 288 20.44 -6.78 33.29
CA ASN A 288 21.53 -5.91 32.80
C ASN A 288 21.08 -5.05 31.60
N LEU A 289 20.20 -5.55 30.74
CA LEU A 289 19.47 -4.75 29.75
C LEU A 289 18.59 -3.69 30.43
N GLY A 290 18.13 -3.99 31.66
CA GLY A 290 17.42 -3.09 32.58
C GLY A 290 18.30 -1.99 33.21
N GLY A 291 19.41 -1.59 32.58
CA GLY A 291 20.19 -0.39 32.93
C GLY A 291 19.39 0.93 32.84
N ILE A 292 18.11 0.87 32.44
CA ILE A 292 17.12 1.92 32.66
C ILE A 292 16.56 1.71 34.07
N SER A 293 17.23 2.31 35.04
CA SER A 293 16.91 2.21 36.47
C SER A 293 15.48 2.66 36.83
N ASN A 294 14.77 3.33 35.91
CA ASN A 294 13.36 3.68 36.05
C ASN A 294 12.63 3.76 34.70
N ILE A 295 12.18 2.61 34.18
CA ILE A 295 11.29 2.55 33.00
C ILE A 295 10.00 3.38 33.21
N LEU A 296 9.57 3.56 34.47
CA LEU A 296 8.41 4.36 34.86
C LEU A 296 8.65 5.88 34.79
N GLU A 297 9.89 6.36 34.97
CA GLU A 297 10.20 7.80 34.85
C GLU A 297 10.56 8.21 33.41
N GLU A 298 11.01 7.27 32.58
CA GLU A 298 11.52 7.56 31.22
C GLU A 298 10.55 7.22 30.07
N LEU A 299 9.27 6.93 30.36
CA LEU A 299 8.20 6.74 29.36
C LEU A 299 8.65 5.95 28.11
N VAL A 300 9.28 4.80 28.35
CA VAL A 300 9.83 3.94 27.30
C VAL A 300 8.70 3.28 26.50
N VAL A 301 8.71 3.43 25.18
CA VAL A 301 7.74 2.79 24.30
C VAL A 301 8.25 1.40 23.91
N GLN A 302 7.58 0.36 24.40
CA GLN A 302 7.89 -1.04 24.05
C GLN A 302 6.79 -1.64 23.14
N PRO A 303 7.15 -2.38 22.06
CA PRO A 303 6.17 -3.01 21.19
C PRO A 303 5.30 -4.04 21.92
N LEU A 304 3.97 -3.97 21.73
CA LEU A 304 2.98 -4.85 22.39
C LEU A 304 3.27 -6.35 22.19
N LEU A 305 3.88 -6.73 21.05
CA LEU A 305 4.23 -8.12 20.74
C LEU A 305 5.16 -8.72 21.80
N VAL A 306 6.03 -7.92 22.41
CA VAL A 306 6.97 -8.37 23.44
C VAL A 306 6.22 -8.70 24.73
N SER A 307 5.31 -7.83 25.17
CA SER A 307 4.53 -8.05 26.39
C SER A 307 3.52 -9.20 26.23
N VAL A 308 2.86 -9.30 25.06
CA VAL A 308 1.91 -10.39 24.78
C VAL A 308 2.62 -11.73 24.66
N SER A 309 3.75 -11.80 23.96
CA SER A 309 4.52 -13.05 23.86
C SER A 309 5.06 -13.51 25.21
N ALA A 310 5.56 -12.59 26.04
CA ALA A 310 6.01 -12.91 27.40
C ALA A 310 4.87 -13.48 28.26
N LEU A 311 3.68 -12.88 28.19
CA LEU A 311 2.51 -13.35 28.96
C LEU A 311 2.01 -14.71 28.46
N THR A 312 1.91 -14.90 27.13
CA THR A 312 1.48 -16.16 26.53
C THR A 312 2.43 -17.30 26.87
N LEU A 313 3.74 -17.10 26.69
CA LEU A 313 4.77 -18.10 27.00
C LEU A 313 4.81 -18.41 28.50
N ALA A 314 4.72 -17.40 29.37
CA ALA A 314 4.63 -17.63 30.82
C ALA A 314 3.40 -18.46 31.20
N THR A 315 2.24 -18.16 30.59
CA THR A 315 0.99 -18.87 30.86
C THR A 315 1.02 -20.31 30.31
N GLU A 316 1.58 -20.53 29.12
CA GLU A 316 1.77 -21.88 28.55
C GLU A 316 2.74 -22.72 29.37
N THR A 317 3.79 -22.10 29.92
CA THR A 317 4.75 -22.76 30.80
C THR A 317 4.10 -23.18 32.11
N VAL A 318 3.33 -22.28 32.75
CA VAL A 318 2.56 -22.61 33.96
C VAL A 318 1.52 -23.70 33.68
N ARG A 319 0.82 -23.63 32.53
CA ARG A 319 -0.14 -24.66 32.11
C ARG A 319 0.52 -26.02 31.88
N SER A 320 1.75 -26.03 31.34
CA SER A 320 2.50 -27.26 31.10
C SER A 320 3.03 -27.87 32.40
N ILE A 321 3.42 -27.04 33.38
CA ILE A 321 3.85 -27.51 34.71
C ILE A 321 2.66 -28.07 35.51
N LEU A 322 1.49 -27.43 35.45
CA LEU A 322 0.29 -27.87 36.18
C LEU A 322 -0.41 -29.08 35.56
N LYS A 323 -0.08 -29.48 34.33
CA LYS A 323 -0.65 -30.65 33.64
C LYS A 323 0.12 -31.95 33.87
N ILE A 324 1.15 -31.94 34.73
CA ILE A 324 1.98 -33.13 34.99
C ILE A 324 1.22 -34.20 35.80
N ASP A 325 0.10 -33.86 36.44
CA ASP A 325 -0.70 -34.81 37.23
C ASP A 325 -1.76 -35.61 36.42
N ASP A 326 -1.86 -35.41 35.10
CA ASP A 326 -2.87 -36.07 34.23
C ASP A 326 -2.29 -37.17 33.29
N VAL A 327 -1.20 -37.85 33.68
CA VAL A 327 -0.69 -39.08 32.99
C VAL A 327 -0.56 -40.24 33.96
#